data_AF-A0A9D9TQ86-F1
#
_entry.id   AF-A0A9D9TQ86-F1
#
_cell.length_a   1.000
_cell.length_b   1.000
_cell.length_c   1.000
_cell.angle_alpha   90.00
_cell.angle_beta   90.00
_cell.angle_gamma   90.00
#
_symmetry.space_group_name_H-M   'P 1'
#
loop_
_entity.id
_entity.type
_entity.pdbx_description
1 polymer ?
#
loop_
_entity_poly.entity_id
_entity_poly.type
_entity_poly.pdbx_seq_one_letter_code
_entity_poly.pdbx_strand_id
1 'polypeptide(L)'
;MDDLISVGADLSVCPVSVLGENIVSSLHQVIQWFKTMTTNEYIRGVKNSSWQSFSGKLWQRNYYEHIIRNEHSEETISNYIICNPSKWSDDRFYI
;
A
#
# COMPACT_ATOMS: atom_id res chain seq x y z
N MET A 1 -2.76 -17.67 17.58
CA MET A 1 -1.29 -17.62 17.70
C MET A 1 -0.84 -17.61 16.27
N ASP A 2 -0.91 -16.43 15.66
CA ASP A 2 -0.94 -16.28 14.21
C ASP A 2 0.46 -16.44 13.68
N ASP A 3 0.63 -17.47 12.86
CA ASP A 3 1.86 -17.78 12.18
C ASP A 3 2.31 -16.55 11.38
N LEU A 4 3.44 -15.99 11.80
CA LEU A 4 4.37 -15.24 10.95
C LEU A 4 4.81 -16.18 9.81
N ILE A 5 3.93 -16.41 8.84
CA ILE A 5 4.24 -17.21 7.66
C ILE A 5 5.24 -16.40 6.85
N SER A 6 6.51 -16.83 6.96
CA SER A 6 7.65 -16.39 6.15
C SER A 6 7.31 -16.51 4.67
N VAL A 7 6.90 -15.39 4.06
CA VAL A 7 6.62 -15.27 2.63
C VAL A 7 7.73 -14.51 1.92
N GLY A 8 8.96 -15.01 1.95
CA GLY A 8 10.07 -14.51 1.10
C GLY A 8 10.43 -13.02 1.22
N ALA A 9 9.70 -12.25 2.01
CA ALA A 9 10.04 -10.95 2.51
C ALA A 9 10.81 -11.24 3.80
N ASP A 10 12.11 -10.95 3.76
CA ASP A 10 12.94 -10.96 4.94
C ASP A 10 12.26 -10.17 6.07
N LEU A 11 12.46 -10.61 7.32
CA LEU A 11 11.98 -9.92 8.53
C LEU A 11 12.40 -8.44 8.57
N SER A 12 13.38 -8.06 7.75
CA SER A 12 13.83 -6.68 7.50
C SER A 12 12.83 -5.77 6.78
N VAL A 13 11.80 -6.32 6.12
CA VAL A 13 10.80 -5.52 5.38
C VAL A 13 9.55 -5.28 6.21
N CYS A 14 9.24 -6.15 7.17
CA CYS A 14 8.24 -5.85 8.18
C CYS A 14 8.74 -4.64 8.99
N PRO A 15 7.96 -3.56 9.15
CA PRO A 15 8.26 -2.53 10.13
C PRO A 15 8.11 -3.16 11.52
N VAL A 16 9.11 -3.91 11.95
CA VAL A 16 9.19 -4.47 13.29
C VAL A 16 9.68 -3.34 14.17
N SER A 17 8.78 -2.86 15.02
CA SER A 17 9.15 -2.17 16.26
C SER A 17 9.90 -3.17 17.15
N VAL A 18 11.21 -3.32 16.93
CA VAL A 18 12.05 -4.13 17.82
C VAL A 18 12.02 -3.44 19.18
N LEU A 19 11.54 -4.17 20.18
CA LEU A 19 11.41 -3.78 21.57
C LEU A 19 12.61 -2.95 22.05
N GLY A 20 12.37 -1.68 22.40
CA GLY A 20 13.27 -0.91 23.27
C GLY A 20 13.80 0.43 22.74
N GLU A 21 13.76 0.70 21.43
CA GLU A 21 14.17 2.00 20.88
C GLU A 21 13.19 2.45 19.80
N ASN A 22 12.80 3.73 19.81
CA ASN A 22 11.82 4.33 18.90
C ASN A 22 12.32 4.30 17.44
N ILE A 23 12.25 3.15 16.77
CA ILE A 23 12.45 3.07 15.32
C ILE A 23 11.13 3.47 14.67
N VAL A 24 10.98 4.78 14.45
CA VAL A 24 9.94 5.31 13.56
C VAL A 24 10.22 4.71 12.19
N SER A 25 9.37 3.79 11.75
CA SER A 25 9.46 3.24 10.40
C SER A 25 9.24 4.37 9.42
N SER A 26 10.18 4.56 8.49
CA SER A 26 10.04 5.59 7.47
C SER A 26 8.84 5.28 6.58
N LEU A 27 8.24 6.33 5.98
CA LEU A 27 7.09 6.14 5.07
C LEU A 27 7.41 5.16 3.94
N HIS A 28 8.63 5.22 3.39
CA HIS A 28 9.05 4.31 2.34
C HIS A 28 9.08 2.84 2.79
N GLN A 29 9.46 2.55 4.05
CA GLN A 29 9.45 1.18 4.59
C GLN A 29 8.02 0.66 4.73
N VAL A 30 7.11 1.49 5.25
CA VAL A 30 5.70 1.12 5.39
C VAL A 30 5.07 0.82 4.03
N ILE A 31 5.30 1.69 3.03
CA ILE A 31 4.77 1.48 1.67
C ILE A 31 5.41 0.27 0.99
N GLN A 32 6.72 0.06 1.16
CA GLN A 32 7.40 -1.12 0.64
C GLN A 32 6.81 -2.41 1.21
N TRP A 33 6.61 -2.46 2.53
CA TRP A 33 5.98 -3.59 3.19
C TRP A 33 4.56 -3.83 2.69
N PHE A 34 3.74 -2.77 2.65
CA PHE A 34 2.35 -2.86 2.20
C PHE A 34 2.26 -3.42 0.78
N LYS A 35 3.02 -2.87 -0.17
CA LYS A 35 3.05 -3.35 -1.56
C LYS A 35 3.50 -4.82 -1.64
N THR A 36 4.47 -5.22 -0.81
CA THR A 36 4.98 -6.59 -0.76
C THR A 36 3.92 -7.56 -0.25
N MET A 37 3.33 -7.28 0.92
CA MET A 37 2.35 -8.17 1.55
C MET A 37 1.10 -8.33 0.70
N THR A 38 0.56 -7.23 0.18
CA THR A 38 -0.62 -7.29 -0.71
C THR A 38 -0.33 -8.04 -2.00
N THR A 39 0.86 -7.91 -2.58
CA THR A 39 1.26 -8.69 -3.77
C THR A 39 1.35 -10.18 -3.46
N ASN A 40 1.94 -10.54 -2.31
CA ASN A 40 2.05 -11.93 -1.88
C ASN A 40 0.68 -12.57 -1.66
N GLU A 41 -0.24 -11.87 -0.97
CA GLU A 41 -1.61 -12.33 -0.80
C GLU A 41 -2.35 -12.47 -2.13
N TYR A 42 -2.17 -11.53 -3.06
CA TYR A 42 -2.78 -11.63 -4.38
C TYR A 42 -2.27 -12.85 -5.15
N ILE A 43 -0.95 -13.11 -5.13
CA ILE A 43 -0.35 -14.29 -5.76
C ILE A 43 -0.91 -15.58 -5.13
N ARG A 44 -1.13 -15.62 -3.82
CA ARG A 44 -1.79 -16.76 -3.14
C ARG A 44 -3.22 -16.94 -3.64
N GLY A 45 -3.99 -15.85 -3.77
CA GLY A 45 -5.36 -15.88 -4.31
C GLY A 45 -5.42 -16.37 -5.76
N VAL A 46 -4.47 -15.98 -6.61
CA VAL A 46 -4.35 -16.50 -7.99
C VAL A 46 -4.11 -18.01 -7.99
N LYS A 47 -3.25 -18.52 -7.11
CA LYS A 47 -2.89 -19.94 -7.06
C LYS A 47 -3.98 -20.81 -6.43
N ASN A 48 -4.63 -20.33 -5.37
CA ASN A 48 -5.47 -21.15 -4.50
C ASN A 48 -6.96 -20.83 -4.59
N SER A 49 -7.32 -19.66 -5.14
CA SER A 49 -8.69 -19.12 -5.10
C SER A 49 -9.19 -18.66 -6.48
N SER A 50 -8.51 -19.07 -7.56
CA SER A 50 -8.87 -18.79 -8.96
C SER A 50 -9.01 -17.29 -9.27
N TRP A 51 -8.24 -16.42 -8.60
CA TRP A 51 -8.19 -15.01 -8.99
C TRP A 51 -7.53 -14.83 -10.35
N GLN A 52 -7.92 -13.79 -11.07
CA GLN A 52 -7.32 -13.47 -12.38
C GLN A 52 -5.82 -13.21 -12.21
N SER A 53 -5.00 -13.85 -13.04
CA SER A 53 -3.56 -13.60 -13.06
C SER A 53 -3.26 -12.20 -13.63
N PHE A 54 -2.21 -11.57 -13.13
CA PHE A 54 -1.69 -10.31 -13.64
C PHE A 54 -0.35 -10.53 -14.34
N SER A 55 -0.07 -9.73 -15.37
CA SER A 55 1.22 -9.74 -16.05
C SER A 55 2.15 -8.67 -15.47
N GLY A 56 3.42 -9.02 -15.27
CA GLY A 56 4.43 -8.06 -14.79
C GLY A 56 4.26 -7.70 -13.32
N LYS A 57 3.82 -6.47 -13.02
CA LYS A 57 3.81 -5.89 -11.67
C LYS A 57 2.41 -5.47 -11.26
N LEU A 58 1.99 -5.87 -10.05
CA LEU A 58 0.70 -5.48 -9.49
C LEU A 58 0.64 -3.99 -9.13
N TRP A 59 1.73 -3.43 -8.62
CA TRP A 59 1.82 -2.03 -8.20
C TRP A 59 2.64 -1.18 -9.16
N GLN A 60 2.24 0.08 -9.32
CA GLN A 60 3.11 1.11 -9.89
C GLN A 60 4.38 1.31 -9.03
N ARG A 61 5.51 1.66 -9.67
CA ARG A 61 6.83 1.71 -9.02
C ARG A 61 6.87 2.70 -7.84
N ASN A 62 6.35 3.90 -8.03
CA ASN A 62 6.37 4.96 -7.02
C ASN A 62 5.02 5.07 -6.32
N TYR A 63 4.90 6.02 -5.39
CA TYR A 63 3.67 6.41 -4.75
C TYR A 63 3.64 7.95 -4.62
N TYR A 64 2.45 8.53 -4.57
CA TYR A 64 2.29 9.96 -4.32
C TYR A 64 2.34 10.22 -2.82
N GLU A 65 3.15 11.18 -2.40
CA GLU A 65 3.23 11.65 -1.03
C GLU A 65 3.09 13.17 -0.98
N HIS A 66 2.36 13.66 0.02
CA HIS A 66 2.18 15.09 0.24
C HIS A 66 2.04 15.36 1.74
N ILE A 67 2.84 16.30 2.26
CA ILE A 67 2.79 16.69 3.67
C ILE A 67 1.71 17.76 3.83
N ILE A 68 0.67 17.44 4.59
CA ILE A 68 -0.40 18.36 4.99
C ILE A 68 0.14 19.30 6.06
N ARG A 69 0.11 20.61 5.81
CA ARG A 69 0.73 21.63 6.70
C ARG A 69 -0.26 22.67 7.23
N ASN A 70 -1.47 22.70 6.68
CA ASN A 70 -2.52 23.61 7.10
C ASN A 70 -3.90 22.98 6.90
N GLU A 71 -4.89 23.55 7.58
CA GLU A 71 -6.28 23.11 7.55
C GLU A 71 -6.86 23.12 6.13
N HIS A 72 -6.60 24.16 5.34
CA HIS A 72 -7.08 24.23 3.96
C HIS A 72 -6.60 23.05 3.08
N SER A 73 -5.33 22.64 3.26
CA SER A 73 -4.78 21.47 2.55
C SER A 73 -5.39 20.16 3.03
N GLU A 74 -5.70 20.07 4.33
CA GLU A 74 -6.39 18.92 4.92
C GLU A 74 -7.79 18.78 4.33
N GLU A 75 -8.60 19.84 4.38
CA GLU A 75 -9.95 19.86 3.83
C GLU A 75 -9.96 19.50 2.34
N THR A 76 -9.03 20.05 1.57
CA THR A 76 -8.96 19.80 0.12
C THR A 76 -8.63 18.33 -0.18
N ILE A 77 -7.66 17.75 0.53
CA ILE A 77 -7.24 16.36 0.32
C ILE A 77 -8.31 15.38 0.82
N SER A 78 -8.91 15.65 1.98
CA SER A 78 -10.01 14.86 2.53
C SER A 78 -11.20 14.85 1.58
N ASN A 79 -11.60 16.02 1.07
CA ASN A 79 -12.66 16.13 0.06
C ASN A 79 -12.30 15.39 -1.24
N TYR A 80 -11.04 15.47 -1.68
CA TYR A 80 -10.59 14.71 -2.85
C TYR A 80 -10.75 13.20 -2.63
N ILE A 81 -10.29 12.65 -1.50
CA ILE A 81 -10.37 11.22 -1.21
C ILE A 81 -11.84 10.75 -1.18
N ILE A 82 -12.72 11.52 -0.52
CA ILE A 82 -14.14 11.19 -0.41
C ILE A 82 -14.86 11.27 -1.76
N CYS A 83 -14.56 12.30 -2.56
CA CYS A 83 -15.25 12.53 -3.83
C CYS A 83 -14.62 11.81 -5.03
N ASN A 84 -13.41 11.26 -4.93
CA ASN A 84 -12.75 10.62 -6.07
C ASN A 84 -13.53 9.42 -6.65
N PRO A 85 -14.16 8.53 -5.85
CA PRO A 85 -14.91 7.41 -6.40
C PRO A 85 -16.03 7.82 -7.36
N SER A 86 -16.72 8.93 -7.09
CA SER A 86 -17.78 9.43 -7.97
C SER A 86 -17.26 10.17 -9.20
N LYS A 87 -16.00 10.61 -9.18
CA LYS A 87 -15.33 11.32 -10.27
C LYS A 87 -14.51 10.40 -11.18
N TRP A 88 -14.46 9.10 -10.86
CA TRP A 88 -13.56 8.16 -11.52
C TRP A 88 -13.80 8.02 -13.03
N SER A 89 -15.07 8.03 -13.47
CA SER A 89 -15.43 7.96 -14.89
C SER A 89 -15.03 9.21 -15.69
N ASP A 90 -14.85 10.34 -14.99
CA ASP A 90 -14.53 11.63 -15.60
C ASP A 90 -13.01 11.90 -15.57
N ASP A 91 -12.23 10.96 -15.04
CA ASP A 91 -10.78 11.09 -14.97
C ASP A 91 -10.15 11.02 -16.36
N ARG A 92 -9.19 11.89 -16.63
CA ARG A 92 -8.52 11.98 -17.94
C ARG A 92 -7.74 10.73 -18.33
N PHE A 93 -7.44 9.87 -17.36
CA PHE A 93 -6.74 8.59 -17.54
C PHE A 93 -7.69 7.39 -17.37
N TYR A 94 -8.99 7.61 -17.28
CA TYR A 94 -9.98 6.54 -17.32
C TYR A 94 -9.97 5.87 -18.71
N ILE A 95 -9.87 4.53 -18.74
CA ILE A 95 -9.81 3.68 -19.95
C ILE A 95 -11.12 2.91 -20.09
#